data_AF-A0A3N5P085-F1
#
_entry.id   AF-A0A3N5P085-F1
#
_cell.length_a   1.000
_cell.length_b   1.000
_cell.length_c   1.000
_cell.angle_alpha   90.00
_cell.angle_beta   90.00
_cell.angle_gamma   90.00
#
_symmetry.space_group_name_H-M   'P 1'
#
loop_
_entity.id
_entity.type
_entity.pdbx_description
1 polymer ?
#
loop_
_entity_poly.entity_id
_entity_poly.type
_entity_poly.pdbx_seq_one_letter_code
_entity_poly.pdbx_strand_id
1 'polypeptide(L)' 'GGAAARAGIRRGDVIVAVNNQSVKSVEHFSQLIGQFDKGRSVALLVRRAGGSIYIPLRIE' A
#
# COMPACT_ATOMS: atom_id res chain seq x y z
N GLY A 1 0.45 15.70 -6.79
CA GLY A 1 0.79 14.64 -5.82
C GLY A 1 -0.03 13.41 -6.13
N GLY A 2 0.60 12.25 -6.35
CA GLY A 2 -0.08 11.01 -6.75
C GLY A 2 -0.91 10.37 -5.64
N ALA A 3 -1.60 9.26 -5.96
CA ALA A 3 -2.48 8.53 -5.04
C ALA A 3 -1.83 8.22 -3.68
N ALA A 4 -0.56 7.77 -3.69
CA ALA A 4 0.21 7.48 -2.48
C ALA A 4 0.39 8.71 -1.56
N ALA A 5 0.70 9.87 -2.14
CA ALA A 5 0.88 11.10 -1.37
C ALA A 5 -0.45 11.58 -0.77
N ARG A 6 -1.55 11.48 -1.51
CA ARG A 6 -2.90 11.81 -1.00
C ARG A 6 -3.37 10.86 0.10
N ALA A 7 -2.96 9.60 0.04
CA ALA A 7 -3.20 8.61 1.09
C ALA A 7 -2.34 8.83 2.36
N GLY A 8 -1.37 9.74 2.34
CA GLY A 8 -0.50 10.01 3.50
C GLY A 8 0.67 9.03 3.65
N ILE A 9 1.04 8.33 2.57
CA ILE A 9 2.28 7.56 2.47
C ILE A 9 3.47 8.53 2.43
N ARG A 10 4.53 8.20 3.17
CA ARG A 10 5.71 9.05 3.35
C ARG A 10 6.97 8.29 2.94
N ARG A 11 8.03 9.03 2.63
CA ARG A 11 9.36 8.42 2.47
C ARG A 11 9.77 7.73 3.76
N GLY A 12 10.35 6.55 3.65
CA GLY A 12 10.72 5.69 4.77
C GLY A 12 9.64 4.68 5.19
N ASP A 13 8.44 4.78 4.63
CA ASP A 13 7.42 3.75 4.78
C ASP A 13 7.84 2.45 4.07
N VAL A 14 7.68 1.32 4.77
CA VAL A 14 7.88 -0.02 4.19
C VAL A 14 6.54 -0.73 4.11
N ILE A 15 6.08 -1.01 2.88
CA ILE A 15 4.84 -1.76 2.65
C ILE A 15 5.11 -3.24 2.94
N VAL A 16 4.33 -3.82 3.84
CA VAL A 16 4.47 -5.23 4.27
C VAL A 16 3.25 -6.07 3.96
N ALA A 17 2.08 -5.46 3.70
CA ALA A 17 0.90 -6.17 3.21
C ALA A 17 -0.05 -5.26 2.41
N VAL A 18 -0.84 -5.89 1.54
CA VAL A 18 -2.02 -5.31 0.88
C VAL A 18 -3.23 -6.12 1.31
N ASN A 19 -4.22 -5.48 1.93
CA ASN A 19 -5.29 -6.13 2.68
C ASN A 19 -4.71 -7.19 3.64
N ASN A 20 -5.08 -8.46 3.47
CA ASN A 20 -4.60 -9.57 4.29
C ASN A 20 -3.47 -10.38 3.61
N GLN A 21 -2.86 -9.85 2.55
CA GLN A 21 -1.82 -10.53 1.77
C GLN A 21 -0.45 -9.89 1.98
N SER A 22 0.50 -10.68 2.49
CA SER A 22 1.86 -10.21 2.76
C SER A 22 2.61 -9.88 1.47
N VAL A 23 3.25 -8.71 1.45
CA VAL A 23 4.12 -8.28 0.35
C VAL A 23 5.55 -8.73 0.64
N LYS A 24 6.19 -9.31 -0.38
CA LYS A 24 7.56 -9.87 -0.24
C LYS A 24 8.59 -9.11 -1.07
N SER A 25 8.15 -8.39 -2.10
CA SER A 25 8.99 -7.64 -3.01
C SER A 25 8.17 -6.54 -3.70
N VAL A 26 8.86 -5.62 -4.36
CA VAL A 26 8.24 -4.57 -5.18
C VAL A 26 7.43 -5.19 -6.33
N GLU A 27 7.95 -6.25 -6.95
CA GLU A 27 7.26 -6.93 -8.06
C GLU A 27 5.98 -7.62 -7.59
N HIS A 28 6.02 -8.29 -6.43
CA HIS A 28 4.83 -8.90 -5.82
C HIS A 28 3.78 -7.82 -5.47
N PHE A 29 4.22 -6.67 -4.95
CA PHE A 29 3.32 -5.55 -4.70
C PHE A 29 2.63 -5.07 -5.98
N SER A 30 3.40 -4.85 -7.06
CA SER A 30 2.84 -4.42 -8.35
C SER A 30 1.83 -5.42 -8.91
N GLN A 31 2.11 -6.72 -8.80
CA GLN A 31 1.19 -7.79 -9.20
C GLN A 31 -0.09 -7.77 -8.38
N LEU A 32 0.00 -7.65 -7.05
CA LEU A 32 -1.18 -7.59 -6.17
C LEU A 32 -2.06 -6.37 -6.47
N ILE A 33 -1.44 -5.19 -6.60
CA ILE A 33 -2.17 -3.96 -6.90
C ILE A 33 -2.87 -4.04 -8.26
N GLY A 34 -2.21 -4.64 -9.26
CA GLY A 34 -2.77 -4.84 -10.60
C GLY A 34 -3.98 -5.77 -10.69
N GLN A 35 -4.28 -6.54 -9.62
CA GLN A 35 -5.47 -7.39 -9.56
C GLN A 35 -6.74 -6.64 -9.16
N PHE A 36 -6.61 -5.41 -8.66
CA PHE A 36 -7.75 -4.62 -8.20
C PHE A 36 -8.22 -3.64 -9.27
N ASP A 37 -9.53 -3.53 -9.43
CA ASP A 37 -10.14 -2.54 -10.31
C ASP A 37 -9.85 -1.10 -9.87
N LYS A 38 -9.79 -0.20 -10.85
CA LYS A 38 -9.70 1.23 -10.62
C LYS A 38 -10.89 1.71 -9.78
N GLY A 39 -10.61 2.65 -8.88
CA GLY A 39 -11.59 3.19 -7.93
C GLY A 39 -11.79 2.36 -6.67
N ARG A 40 -11.24 1.13 -6.60
CA ARG A 40 -11.27 0.32 -5.38
C ARG A 40 -10.32 0.88 -4.33
N SER A 41 -10.71 0.79 -3.07
CA SER A 41 -9.84 1.07 -1.92
C SER A 41 -9.25 -0.23 -1.37
N VAL A 42 -7.94 -0.23 -1.13
CA VAL A 42 -7.21 -1.32 -0.46
C VAL A 42 -6.53 -0.82 0.80
N ALA A 43 -6.35 -1.68 1.79
CA ALA A 43 -5.63 -1.36 3.02
C ALA A 43 -4.16 -1.73 2.87
N LEU A 44 -3.25 -0.76 2.92
CA LEU A 44 -1.81 -1.03 2.95
C LEU A 44 -1.34 -1.11 4.39
N LEU A 45 -0.77 -2.25 4.79
CA LEU A 45 -0.03 -2.33 6.04
C LEU A 45 1.38 -1.80 5.80
N VAL A 46 1.74 -0.77 6.56
CA VAL A 46 3.01 -0.06 6.43
C VAL A 46 3.74 -0.08 7.77
N ARG A 47 5.03 -0.40 7.74
CA ARG A 47 5.92 -0.19 8.88
C ARG A 47 6.49 1.24 8.82
N ARG A 48 6.28 2.01 9.87
CA ARG A 48 6.72 3.41 10.02
C ARG A 48 7.24 3.64 11.44
N ALA A 49 8.46 4.16 11.57
CA ALA A 49 9.08 4.53 12.85
C ALA A 49 8.98 3.42 13.92
N GLY A 50 9.17 2.15 13.53
CA GLY A 50 9.11 0.99 14.42
C GLY A 50 7.71 0.43 14.68
N GLY A 51 6.65 1.15 14.33
CA GLY A 51 5.25 0.68 14.41
C GLY A 51 4.71 0.21 13.06
N SER A 52 3.51 -0.38 13.08
CA SER A 52 2.75 -0.74 11.89
C SER A 52 1.42 0.02 11.87
N ILE A 53 1.07 0.58 10.71
CA ILE A 53 -0.16 1.34 10.49
C ILE A 53 -0.84 0.89 9.20
N TYR A 54 -2.17 0.85 9.20
CA TYR A 54 -2.94 0.67 7.97
C TYR A 54 -3.22 2.01 7.32
N ILE A 55 -2.94 2.10 6.02
CA ILE A 55 -3.21 3.27 5.19
C ILE A 55 -4.15 2.86 4.05
N PRO A 56 -5.35 3.46 3.94
CA PRO A 56 -6.23 3.20 2.80
C PRO A 56 -5.65 3.85 1.53
N LEU A 57 -5.50 3.07 0.46
CA LEU A 57 -5.08 3.55 -0.86
C LEU A 57 -6.19 3.28 -1.87
N ARG A 58 -6.63 4.32 -2.58
CA ARG A 58 -7.53 4.21 -3.74
C ARG A 58 -6.72 3.94 -5.00
N ILE A 59 -7.09 2.91 -5.76
CA ILE A 59 -6.48 2.57 -7.05
C ILE A 59 -7.01 3.53 -8.13
N GLU A 60 -6.14 4.00 -9.03
CA GLU A 60 -6.45 4.96 -10.10
C GLU A 60 -6.23 4.41 -11.51
#